data_AF-A0A9D2HLW2-F1
#
_entry.id   AF-A0A9D2HLW2-F1
#
_cell.length_a   1.000
_cell.length_b   1.000
_cell.length_c   1.000
_cell.angle_alpha   90.00
_cell.angle_beta   90.00
_cell.angle_gamma   90.00
#
_symmetry.space_group_name_H-M   'P 1'
#
loop_
_entity.id
_entity.type
_entity.pdbx_description
1 polymer ?
#
loop_
_entity_poly.entity_id
_entity_poly.type
_entity_poly.pdbx_seq_one_letter_code
_entity_poly.pdbx_strand_id
1 'polypeptide(L)'
;MSGISPLVAAMRQWRHGLSKEDRWCILIVADPDALAAALALKRIMQHRVKAVDIMRVNEVTRPDNLAMIRYLRIPVKAWQPEKAGQYQHFAVVDSQPHHHASFRNIRFSLVIDHHPLPPEAYEGAQLYDVRPEVGATSSIMTRYLQGLRITPAPLLATALLYGIRTDTAAFERSGGEDDFRAYQWLSRFADTAILRRILRSEYLRPWLPLFSRAFRSLVDCRGAGAQAWLGDVGSADLLVAVADFFTRVHGLRWIAVSGIVGRETVVVIFRGDGSRDIGRMADACFYDVGSAGGHRRLARAEFPLSAVPEGTKPQDFVLRRLQTRKLRAVTARPAAPEATASEREAASRADSPQLSAKPCRTLPAPDSHGGRSGSDEESGREND
;
A
#
# COMPACT_ATOMS: atom_id res chain seq x y z
N MET A 1 0.26 -17.67 -26.53
CA MET A 1 -0.88 -17.70 -25.59
C MET A 1 -0.38 -18.23 -24.26
N SER A 2 0.00 -17.35 -23.32
CA SER A 2 0.58 -17.76 -22.05
C SER A 2 -0.48 -18.37 -21.13
N GLY A 3 -0.16 -19.51 -20.50
CA GLY A 3 -1.03 -20.17 -19.52
C GLY A 3 -1.55 -19.22 -18.44
N ILE A 4 -2.73 -19.55 -17.90
CA ILE A 4 -3.34 -18.80 -16.80
C ILE A 4 -2.40 -18.88 -15.59
N SER A 5 -1.96 -17.73 -15.09
CA SER A 5 -1.14 -17.65 -13.86
C SER A 5 -1.80 -18.47 -12.73
N PRO A 6 -1.03 -19.25 -11.94
CA PRO A 6 -1.56 -20.04 -10.83
C PRO A 6 -2.46 -19.24 -9.88
N LEU A 7 -2.15 -17.96 -9.67
CA LEU A 7 -2.95 -17.07 -8.81
C LEU A 7 -4.29 -16.71 -9.45
N VAL A 8 -4.36 -16.51 -10.76
CA VAL A 8 -5.64 -16.35 -11.47
C VAL A 8 -6.47 -17.64 -11.39
N ALA A 9 -5.82 -18.81 -11.41
CA ALA A 9 -6.52 -20.08 -11.21
C ALA A 9 -7.07 -20.19 -9.77
N ALA A 10 -6.28 -19.81 -8.75
CA ALA A 10 -6.72 -19.77 -7.36
C ALA A 10 -7.90 -18.80 -7.15
N MET A 11 -7.82 -17.58 -7.69
CA MET A 11 -8.94 -16.61 -7.68
C MET A 11 -10.18 -17.15 -8.39
N ARG A 12 -10.01 -17.84 -9.53
CA ARG A 12 -11.13 -18.52 -10.20
C ARG A 12 -11.73 -19.58 -9.29
N GLN A 13 -10.93 -20.46 -8.70
CA GLN A 13 -11.41 -21.51 -7.81
C GLN A 13 -12.15 -20.94 -6.60
N TRP A 14 -11.54 -19.97 -5.91
CA TRP A 14 -12.18 -19.23 -4.81
C TRP A 14 -13.52 -18.63 -5.24
N ARG A 15 -13.57 -17.95 -6.39
CA ARG A 15 -14.81 -17.35 -6.91
C ARG A 15 -15.90 -18.38 -7.23
N HIS A 16 -15.54 -19.62 -7.60
CA HIS A 16 -16.52 -20.69 -7.81
C HIS A 16 -17.08 -21.24 -6.50
N GLY A 17 -16.33 -21.16 -5.39
CA GLY A 17 -16.77 -21.60 -4.07
C GLY A 17 -17.68 -20.62 -3.32
N LEU A 18 -17.93 -19.43 -3.86
CA LEU A 18 -18.80 -18.43 -3.24
C LEU A 18 -20.27 -18.88 -3.20
N SER A 19 -20.94 -18.64 -2.08
CA SER A 19 -22.37 -18.94 -1.91
C SER A 19 -23.25 -17.71 -2.10
N LYS A 20 -24.41 -17.89 -2.74
CA LYS A 20 -25.40 -16.82 -2.96
C LYS A 20 -26.02 -16.29 -1.68
N GLU A 21 -25.91 -17.01 -0.57
CA GLU A 21 -26.41 -16.56 0.73
C GLU A 21 -25.41 -15.71 1.52
N ASP A 22 -24.13 -15.72 1.11
CA ASP A 22 -23.07 -15.06 1.86
C ASP A 22 -23.18 -13.54 1.79
N ARG A 23 -22.94 -12.89 2.92
CA ARG A 23 -22.70 -11.46 3.02
C ARG A 23 -21.23 -11.23 3.35
N TRP A 24 -20.58 -10.44 2.52
CA TRP A 24 -19.16 -10.10 2.64
C TRP A 24 -18.96 -8.65 3.05
N CYS A 25 -17.98 -8.42 3.90
CA CYS A 25 -17.46 -7.10 4.22
C CYS A 25 -16.01 -6.99 3.74
N ILE A 26 -15.73 -6.04 2.85
CA ILE A 26 -14.37 -5.68 2.45
C ILE A 26 -13.94 -4.52 3.34
N LEU A 27 -12.99 -4.79 4.24
CA LEU A 27 -12.40 -3.79 5.11
C LEU A 27 -11.15 -3.19 4.48
N ILE A 28 -11.01 -1.87 4.58
CA ILE A 28 -9.87 -1.13 4.04
C ILE A 28 -9.39 -0.05 5.01
N VAL A 29 -8.09 0.23 4.96
CA VAL A 29 -7.56 1.55 5.32
C VAL A 29 -7.67 2.37 4.04
N ALA A 30 -8.64 3.27 3.97
CA ALA A 30 -9.01 3.97 2.75
C ALA A 30 -7.96 4.98 2.31
N ASP A 31 -7.32 4.65 1.20
CA ASP A 31 -6.60 5.52 0.28
C ASP A 31 -7.05 5.18 -1.16
N PRO A 32 -6.47 5.79 -2.20
CA PRO A 32 -6.90 5.52 -3.57
C PRO A 32 -6.74 4.06 -4.02
N ASP A 33 -5.67 3.37 -3.62
CA ASP A 33 -5.44 1.99 -4.07
C ASP A 33 -6.40 1.02 -3.37
N ALA A 34 -6.56 1.13 -2.05
CA ALA A 34 -7.50 0.33 -1.29
C ALA A 34 -8.96 0.52 -1.74
N LEU A 35 -9.36 1.76 -2.03
CA LEU A 35 -10.70 2.08 -2.54
C LEU A 35 -10.97 1.43 -3.92
N ALA A 36 -9.99 1.50 -4.81
CA ALA A 36 -10.08 0.92 -6.14
C ALA A 36 -10.08 -0.62 -6.10
N ALA A 37 -9.18 -1.20 -5.31
CA ALA A 37 -9.08 -2.63 -5.11
C ALA A 37 -10.37 -3.22 -4.51
N ALA A 38 -10.97 -2.54 -3.52
CA ALA A 38 -12.23 -2.97 -2.93
C ALA A 38 -13.39 -2.95 -3.94
N LEU A 39 -13.43 -1.92 -4.81
CA LEU A 39 -14.44 -1.84 -5.86
C LEU A 39 -14.26 -2.96 -6.91
N ALA A 40 -13.02 -3.30 -7.25
CA ALA A 40 -12.70 -4.41 -8.14
C ALA A 40 -13.09 -5.76 -7.52
N LEU A 41 -12.79 -5.99 -6.24
CA LEU A 41 -13.16 -7.22 -5.56
C LEU A 41 -14.68 -7.36 -5.47
N LYS A 42 -15.39 -6.28 -5.11
CA LYS A 42 -16.85 -6.23 -5.16
C LYS A 42 -17.39 -6.58 -6.54
N ARG A 43 -16.76 -6.10 -7.62
CA ARG A 43 -17.13 -6.45 -9.00
C ARG A 43 -16.89 -7.92 -9.33
N ILE A 44 -15.78 -8.50 -8.85
CA ILE A 44 -15.45 -9.93 -9.04
C ILE A 44 -16.51 -10.83 -8.39
N MET A 45 -16.99 -10.44 -7.20
CA MET A 45 -18.00 -11.17 -6.42
C MET A 45 -19.44 -10.92 -6.88
N GLN A 46 -19.66 -9.97 -7.79
CA GLN A 46 -20.99 -9.58 -8.24
C GLN A 46 -21.76 -10.77 -8.81
N HIS A 47 -23.03 -10.90 -8.41
CA HIS A 47 -23.94 -12.00 -8.76
C HIS A 47 -23.55 -13.39 -8.20
N ARG A 48 -22.52 -13.47 -7.35
CA ARG A 48 -22.09 -14.73 -6.70
C ARG A 48 -22.45 -14.82 -5.22
N VAL A 49 -22.69 -13.68 -4.58
CA VAL A 49 -23.01 -13.57 -3.15
C VAL A 49 -24.21 -12.65 -2.93
N LYS A 50 -24.81 -12.71 -1.74
CA LYS A 50 -26.01 -11.92 -1.37
C LYS A 50 -25.70 -10.42 -1.34
N ALA A 51 -24.59 -10.05 -0.70
CA ALA A 51 -24.17 -8.68 -0.55
C ALA A 51 -22.65 -8.56 -0.37
N VAL A 52 -22.11 -7.44 -0.84
CA VAL A 52 -20.72 -7.04 -0.59
C VAL A 52 -20.71 -5.57 -0.19
N ASP A 53 -20.34 -5.30 1.05
CA ASP A 53 -20.16 -3.94 1.56
C ASP A 53 -18.68 -3.57 1.61
N ILE A 54 -18.36 -2.30 1.39
CA ILE A 54 -17.00 -1.76 1.50
C ILE A 54 -16.98 -0.82 2.71
N MET A 55 -16.10 -1.11 3.67
CA MET A 55 -16.05 -0.44 4.96
C MET A 55 -14.63 0.07 5.24
N ARG A 56 -14.50 1.36 5.57
CA ARG A 56 -13.21 1.99 5.92
C ARG A 56 -13.03 2.14 7.43
N VAL A 57 -11.83 1.88 7.93
CA VAL A 57 -11.51 2.02 9.36
C VAL A 57 -10.91 3.37 9.74
N ASN A 58 -10.29 4.06 8.79
CA ASN A 58 -9.73 5.40 8.95
C ASN A 58 -10.70 6.48 8.45
N GLU A 59 -10.49 7.72 8.89
CA GLU A 59 -11.11 8.89 8.29
C GLU A 59 -10.46 9.24 6.94
N VAL A 60 -11.25 9.72 5.99
CA VAL A 60 -10.76 10.20 4.69
C VAL A 60 -10.85 11.71 4.68
N THR A 61 -9.72 12.37 4.92
CA THR A 61 -9.62 13.83 5.00
C THR A 61 -9.05 14.46 3.72
N ARG A 62 -8.25 13.70 2.97
CA ARG A 62 -7.58 14.23 1.77
C ARG A 62 -8.58 14.57 0.66
N PRO A 63 -8.48 15.75 0.01
CA PRO A 63 -9.55 16.21 -0.87
C PRO A 63 -9.59 15.48 -2.22
N ASP A 64 -8.45 14.96 -2.68
CA ASP A 64 -8.32 14.06 -3.83
C ASP A 64 -9.00 12.71 -3.57
N ASN A 65 -8.80 12.12 -2.39
CA ASN A 65 -9.48 10.88 -1.99
C ASN A 65 -11.00 11.10 -1.86
N LEU A 66 -11.44 12.22 -1.28
CA LEU A 66 -12.85 12.60 -1.22
C LEU A 66 -13.44 12.81 -2.63
N ALA A 67 -12.69 13.45 -3.53
CA ALA A 67 -13.07 13.63 -4.93
C ALA A 67 -13.18 12.28 -5.65
N MET A 68 -12.26 11.35 -5.40
CA MET A 68 -12.30 9.98 -5.93
C MET A 68 -13.59 9.27 -5.49
N ILE A 69 -13.87 9.24 -4.18
CA ILE A 69 -15.10 8.62 -3.63
C ILE A 69 -16.35 9.21 -4.31
N ARG A 70 -16.42 10.54 -4.41
CA ARG A 70 -17.56 11.25 -4.97
C ARG A 70 -17.72 11.02 -6.47
N TYR A 71 -16.67 11.25 -7.27
CA TYR A 71 -16.77 11.21 -8.73
C TYR A 71 -16.84 9.79 -9.28
N LEU A 72 -16.24 8.81 -8.59
CA LEU A 72 -16.31 7.40 -8.96
C LEU A 72 -17.46 6.65 -8.29
N ARG A 73 -18.26 7.35 -7.47
CA ARG A 73 -19.44 6.82 -6.78
C ARG A 73 -19.13 5.57 -5.96
N ILE A 74 -18.00 5.60 -5.24
CA ILE A 74 -17.53 4.45 -4.46
C ILE A 74 -18.43 4.30 -3.23
N PRO A 75 -19.13 3.16 -3.04
CA PRO A 75 -20.10 2.97 -1.97
C PRO A 75 -19.41 2.58 -0.65
N VAL A 76 -18.33 3.28 -0.29
CA VAL A 76 -17.57 3.07 0.95
C VAL A 76 -18.30 3.73 2.13
N LYS A 77 -18.34 3.03 3.27
CA LYS A 77 -18.94 3.52 4.52
C LYS A 77 -17.95 3.40 5.67
N ALA A 78 -18.14 4.17 6.73
CA ALA A 78 -17.34 4.00 7.94
C ALA A 78 -17.64 2.64 8.59
N TRP A 79 -16.59 1.96 9.04
CA TRP A 79 -16.70 0.68 9.73
C TRP A 79 -17.46 0.84 11.06
N GLN A 80 -18.34 -0.12 11.34
CA GLN A 80 -19.16 -0.18 12.55
C GLN A 80 -18.99 -1.59 13.14
N PRO A 81 -18.04 -1.77 14.07
CA PRO A 81 -17.72 -3.09 14.65
C PRO A 81 -18.94 -3.84 15.20
N GLU A 82 -19.94 -3.10 15.68
CA GLU A 82 -21.18 -3.63 16.26
C GLU A 82 -22.04 -4.35 15.21
N LYS A 83 -21.81 -4.07 13.93
CA LYS A 83 -22.50 -4.71 12.79
C LYS A 83 -21.72 -5.88 12.20
N ALA A 84 -20.60 -6.27 12.79
CA ALA A 84 -19.78 -7.38 12.28
C ALA A 84 -20.57 -8.69 12.13
N GLY A 85 -21.50 -8.98 13.05
CA GLY A 85 -22.35 -10.19 13.00
C GLY A 85 -23.29 -10.28 11.79
N GLN A 86 -23.42 -9.22 10.97
CA GLN A 86 -24.21 -9.23 9.73
C GLN A 86 -23.48 -9.90 8.56
N TYR A 87 -22.18 -10.19 8.71
CA TYR A 87 -21.32 -10.72 7.67
C TYR A 87 -20.82 -12.11 8.04
N GLN A 88 -20.79 -13.01 7.06
CA GLN A 88 -20.23 -14.36 7.21
C GLN A 88 -18.72 -14.36 6.90
N HIS A 89 -18.30 -13.45 6.03
CA HIS A 89 -16.93 -13.40 5.53
C HIS A 89 -16.39 -11.98 5.50
N PHE A 90 -15.11 -11.87 5.80
CA PHE A 90 -14.35 -10.62 5.72
C PHE A 90 -13.23 -10.75 4.70
N ALA A 91 -13.05 -9.71 3.92
CA ALA A 91 -11.91 -9.53 3.03
C ALA A 91 -11.15 -8.28 3.46
N VAL A 92 -9.83 -8.30 3.29
CA VAL A 92 -9.00 -7.10 3.35
C VAL A 92 -8.22 -6.99 2.06
N VAL A 93 -8.20 -5.78 1.51
CA VAL A 93 -7.44 -5.46 0.30
C VAL A 93 -6.55 -4.26 0.59
N ASP A 94 -5.38 -4.24 -0.03
CA ASP A 94 -4.37 -3.19 0.15
C ASP A 94 -3.97 -3.00 1.62
N SER A 95 -4.06 -4.11 2.35
CA SER A 95 -3.72 -4.18 3.75
C SER A 95 -3.65 -5.63 4.21
N GLN A 96 -3.09 -5.81 5.39
CA GLN A 96 -3.01 -7.09 6.07
C GLN A 96 -3.58 -6.98 7.49
N PRO A 97 -3.98 -8.11 8.11
CA PRO A 97 -4.65 -8.09 9.41
C PRO A 97 -3.85 -7.38 10.54
N HIS A 98 -2.52 -7.33 10.43
CA HIS A 98 -1.66 -6.69 11.43
C HIS A 98 -1.46 -5.18 11.21
N HIS A 99 -1.86 -4.62 10.06
CA HIS A 99 -1.62 -3.21 9.70
C HIS A 99 -2.44 -2.21 10.53
N HIS A 100 -3.60 -2.62 11.05
CA HIS A 100 -4.49 -1.71 11.77
C HIS A 100 -5.13 -2.38 12.99
N ALA A 101 -5.23 -1.64 14.11
CA ALA A 101 -5.79 -2.17 15.36
C ALA A 101 -7.24 -2.68 15.19
N SER A 102 -8.03 -2.01 14.36
CA SER A 102 -9.42 -2.40 14.05
C SER A 102 -9.56 -3.76 13.35
N PHE A 103 -8.48 -4.33 12.84
CA PHE A 103 -8.49 -5.64 12.17
C PHE A 103 -8.23 -6.81 13.12
N ARG A 104 -7.68 -6.57 14.31
CA ARG A 104 -7.14 -7.62 15.22
C ARG A 104 -8.16 -8.71 15.60
N ASN A 105 -9.44 -8.36 15.70
CA ASN A 105 -10.51 -9.28 16.12
C ASN A 105 -11.37 -9.79 14.95
N ILE A 106 -10.86 -9.68 13.73
CA ILE A 106 -11.59 -10.03 12.52
C ILE A 106 -10.84 -11.16 11.81
N ARG A 107 -11.55 -12.27 11.55
CA ARG A 107 -10.99 -13.37 10.75
C ARG A 107 -11.23 -13.09 9.27
N PHE A 108 -10.15 -12.87 8.53
CA PHE A 108 -10.21 -12.59 7.10
C PHE A 108 -10.23 -13.88 6.30
N SER A 109 -11.27 -14.05 5.49
CA SER A 109 -11.37 -15.15 4.52
C SER A 109 -10.58 -14.86 3.24
N LEU A 110 -10.22 -13.61 2.97
CA LEU A 110 -9.43 -13.19 1.81
C LEU A 110 -8.51 -12.03 2.17
N VAL A 111 -7.25 -12.12 1.74
CA VAL A 111 -6.23 -11.06 1.87
C VAL A 111 -5.58 -10.87 0.51
N ILE A 112 -5.64 -9.65 -0.04
CA ILE A 112 -4.90 -9.27 -1.26
C ILE A 112 -4.15 -7.98 -0.98
N ASP A 113 -2.83 -8.00 -1.10
CA ASP A 113 -2.00 -6.86 -0.74
C ASP A 113 -0.71 -6.81 -1.56
N HIS A 114 -0.01 -5.68 -1.53
CA HIS A 114 1.30 -5.51 -2.15
C HIS A 114 2.36 -4.96 -1.19
N HIS A 115 2.00 -4.73 0.08
CA HIS A 115 2.95 -4.30 1.10
C HIS A 115 3.88 -5.44 1.54
N PRO A 116 5.03 -5.13 2.19
CA PRO A 116 5.92 -6.14 2.73
C PRO A 116 5.21 -7.17 3.61
N LEU A 117 5.68 -8.41 3.53
CA LEU A 117 5.15 -9.49 4.35
C LEU A 117 5.56 -9.32 5.82
N PRO A 118 4.67 -9.67 6.76
CA PRO A 118 5.03 -9.84 8.17
C PRO A 118 5.99 -11.03 8.33
N PRO A 119 6.67 -11.14 9.50
CA PRO A 119 7.51 -12.31 9.80
C PRO A 119 6.75 -13.64 9.71
N GLU A 120 5.47 -13.63 10.09
CA GLU A 120 4.60 -14.81 10.07
C GLU A 120 3.39 -14.54 9.16
N ALA A 121 3.16 -15.45 8.20
CA ALA A 121 2.05 -15.34 7.29
C ALA A 121 0.70 -15.49 8.01
N TYR A 122 -0.33 -14.84 7.50
CA TYR A 122 -1.67 -14.95 8.08
C TYR A 122 -2.29 -16.31 7.76
N GLU A 123 -2.48 -17.13 8.80
CA GLU A 123 -3.16 -18.41 8.69
C GLU A 123 -4.68 -18.21 8.85
N GLY A 124 -5.46 -18.63 7.86
CA GLY A 124 -6.93 -18.65 7.95
C GLY A 124 -7.68 -18.02 6.78
N ALA A 125 -6.98 -17.42 5.82
CA ALA A 125 -7.58 -16.96 4.58
C ALA A 125 -7.75 -18.12 3.58
N GLN A 126 -8.90 -18.17 2.91
CA GLN A 126 -9.18 -19.08 1.80
C GLN A 126 -8.41 -18.67 0.53
N LEU A 127 -8.12 -17.37 0.41
CA LEU A 127 -7.25 -16.81 -0.61
C LEU A 127 -6.33 -15.78 0.05
N TYR A 128 -5.03 -16.04 0.01
CA TYR A 128 -3.98 -15.15 0.48
C TYR A 128 -3.04 -14.85 -0.68
N ASP A 129 -3.05 -13.60 -1.16
CA ASP A 129 -2.23 -13.16 -2.29
C ASP A 129 -1.56 -11.83 -1.96
N VAL A 130 -0.33 -11.90 -1.45
CA VAL A 130 0.46 -10.71 -1.10
C VAL A 130 1.70 -10.67 -1.98
N ARG A 131 1.89 -9.56 -2.72
CA ARG A 131 2.93 -9.41 -3.74
C ARG A 131 3.77 -8.14 -3.55
N PRO A 132 4.78 -8.18 -2.66
CA PRO A 132 5.67 -7.04 -2.39
C PRO A 132 6.39 -6.47 -3.62
N GLU A 133 6.52 -7.27 -4.69
CA GLU A 133 7.15 -6.88 -5.94
C GLU A 133 6.26 -6.06 -6.88
N VAL A 134 4.95 -6.02 -6.64
CA VAL A 134 4.00 -5.26 -7.46
C VAL A 134 3.79 -3.87 -6.86
N GLY A 135 3.75 -2.84 -7.72
CA GLY A 135 3.70 -1.45 -7.28
C GLY A 135 2.38 -1.01 -6.64
N ALA A 136 1.29 -1.73 -6.89
CA ALA A 136 -0.04 -1.43 -6.36
C ALA A 136 -0.95 -2.68 -6.30
N THR A 137 -1.81 -2.76 -5.29
CA THR A 137 -2.91 -3.73 -5.21
C THR A 137 -3.86 -3.59 -6.41
N SER A 138 -4.10 -2.37 -6.93
CA SER A 138 -4.88 -2.15 -8.16
C SER A 138 -4.30 -2.86 -9.38
N SER A 139 -2.97 -3.01 -9.47
CA SER A 139 -2.33 -3.80 -10.53
C SER A 139 -2.66 -5.28 -10.40
N ILE A 140 -2.61 -5.82 -9.18
CA ILE A 140 -3.01 -7.21 -8.87
C ILE A 140 -4.48 -7.43 -9.26
N MET A 141 -5.37 -6.52 -8.85
CA MET A 141 -6.80 -6.59 -9.15
C MET A 141 -7.08 -6.50 -10.65
N THR A 142 -6.31 -5.69 -11.38
CA THR A 142 -6.39 -5.60 -12.85
C THR A 142 -6.06 -6.93 -13.52
N ARG A 143 -5.00 -7.61 -13.05
CA ARG A 143 -4.66 -8.97 -13.53
C ARG A 143 -5.79 -9.96 -13.26
N TYR A 144 -6.46 -9.85 -12.11
CA TYR A 144 -7.64 -10.68 -11.82
C TYR A 144 -8.80 -10.41 -12.76
N LEU A 145 -9.14 -9.15 -13.04
CA LEU A 145 -10.19 -8.81 -13.98
C LEU A 145 -9.90 -9.38 -15.38
N GLN A 146 -8.67 -9.21 -15.89
CA GLN A 146 -8.22 -9.80 -17.15
C GLN A 146 -8.32 -11.32 -17.14
N GLY A 147 -7.78 -11.94 -16.09
CA GLY A 147 -7.77 -13.38 -15.90
C GLY A 147 -9.18 -13.98 -15.77
N LEU A 148 -10.14 -13.23 -15.23
CA LEU A 148 -11.55 -13.63 -15.13
C LEU A 148 -12.38 -13.22 -16.36
N ARG A 149 -11.76 -12.56 -17.35
CA ARG A 149 -12.43 -12.00 -18.53
C ARG A 149 -13.57 -11.03 -18.15
N ILE A 150 -13.35 -10.23 -17.11
CA ILE A 150 -14.28 -9.20 -16.66
C ILE A 150 -13.82 -7.85 -17.20
N THR A 151 -14.58 -7.29 -18.13
CA THR A 151 -14.35 -5.92 -18.60
C THR A 151 -14.82 -4.92 -17.54
N PRO A 152 -13.95 -4.01 -17.04
CA PRO A 152 -14.35 -2.99 -16.07
C PRO A 152 -15.19 -1.91 -16.75
N ALA A 153 -16.20 -1.41 -16.03
CA ALA A 153 -16.90 -0.19 -16.43
C ALA A 153 -15.98 1.03 -16.26
N PRO A 154 -16.25 2.16 -16.94
CA PRO A 154 -15.35 3.33 -16.93
C PRO A 154 -14.98 3.84 -15.53
N LEU A 155 -15.93 3.87 -14.59
CA LEU A 155 -15.65 4.32 -13.21
C LEU A 155 -14.69 3.40 -12.47
N LEU A 156 -14.84 2.07 -12.61
CA LEU A 156 -13.93 1.10 -12.01
C LEU A 156 -12.54 1.16 -12.67
N ALA A 157 -12.49 1.27 -14.00
CA ALA A 157 -11.22 1.41 -14.70
C ALA A 157 -10.48 2.69 -14.28
N THR A 158 -11.21 3.79 -14.11
CA THR A 158 -10.66 5.05 -13.61
C THR A 158 -10.16 4.93 -12.18
N ALA A 159 -10.88 4.22 -11.31
CA ALA A 159 -10.47 3.97 -9.93
C ALA A 159 -9.14 3.23 -9.88
N LEU A 160 -9.06 2.08 -10.57
CA LEU A 160 -7.85 1.25 -10.62
C LEU A 160 -6.67 1.99 -11.22
N LEU A 161 -6.89 2.75 -12.31
CA LEU A 161 -5.83 3.52 -12.95
C LEU A 161 -5.31 4.62 -12.03
N TYR A 162 -6.20 5.26 -11.27
CA TYR A 162 -5.80 6.24 -10.27
C TYR A 162 -5.05 5.61 -9.09
N GLY A 163 -5.49 4.46 -8.58
CA GLY A 163 -4.80 3.70 -7.52
C GLY A 163 -3.37 3.29 -7.92
N ILE A 164 -3.19 2.73 -9.13
CA ILE A 164 -1.85 2.42 -9.66
C ILE A 164 -1.00 3.69 -9.70
N ARG A 165 -1.55 4.81 -10.19
CA ARG A 165 -0.80 6.07 -10.29
C ARG A 165 -0.37 6.59 -8.92
N THR A 166 -1.18 6.47 -7.88
CA THR A 166 -0.85 7.04 -6.56
C THR A 166 0.24 6.24 -5.87
N ASP A 167 0.16 4.91 -5.90
CA ASP A 167 1.01 4.02 -5.11
C ASP A 167 2.38 3.80 -5.76
N THR A 168 2.39 3.83 -7.08
CA THR A 168 3.64 3.90 -7.85
C THR A 168 4.27 5.29 -7.85
N ALA A 169 3.57 6.30 -7.32
CA ALA A 169 3.90 7.72 -7.46
C ALA A 169 4.16 8.11 -8.93
N ALA A 170 3.23 7.74 -9.81
CA ALA A 170 3.35 7.86 -11.26
C ALA A 170 4.63 7.19 -11.80
N PHE A 171 4.96 6.00 -11.27
CA PHE A 171 6.14 5.19 -11.61
C PHE A 171 7.49 5.77 -11.17
N GLU A 172 7.53 6.69 -10.20
CA GLU A 172 8.79 7.29 -9.69
C GLU A 172 9.43 6.50 -8.53
N ARG A 173 8.71 5.58 -7.88
CA ARG A 173 9.19 4.89 -6.66
C ARG A 173 9.05 3.37 -6.76
N SER A 174 7.80 2.93 -6.79
CA SER A 174 7.35 1.55 -6.83
C SER A 174 6.75 1.33 -8.21
N GLY A 175 6.97 0.18 -8.85
CA GLY A 175 6.39 -0.07 -10.17
C GLY A 175 7.29 -0.93 -11.04
N GLY A 176 6.70 -1.97 -11.59
CA GLY A 176 7.34 -2.86 -12.55
C GLY A 176 6.59 -2.92 -13.86
N GLU A 177 7.03 -3.83 -14.72
CA GLU A 177 6.37 -4.12 -16.00
C GLU A 177 4.87 -4.47 -15.81
N ASP A 178 4.55 -5.15 -14.72
CA ASP A 178 3.18 -5.52 -14.37
C ASP A 178 2.26 -4.31 -14.16
N ASP A 179 2.75 -3.28 -13.47
CA ASP A 179 2.01 -2.04 -13.23
C ASP A 179 1.81 -1.26 -14.52
N PHE A 180 2.82 -1.19 -15.39
CA PHE A 180 2.71 -0.56 -16.70
C PHE A 180 1.70 -1.25 -17.60
N ARG A 181 1.72 -2.60 -17.65
CA ARG A 181 0.77 -3.39 -18.43
C ARG A 181 -0.66 -3.23 -17.91
N ALA A 182 -0.84 -3.22 -16.59
CA ALA A 182 -2.14 -2.96 -15.96
C ALA A 182 -2.64 -1.56 -16.30
N TYR A 183 -1.80 -0.54 -16.13
CA TYR A 183 -2.10 0.85 -16.44
C TYR A 183 -2.49 1.05 -17.92
N GLN A 184 -1.71 0.50 -18.84
CA GLN A 184 -1.99 0.55 -20.28
C GLN A 184 -3.34 -0.09 -20.59
N TRP A 185 -3.63 -1.26 -20.04
CA TRP A 185 -4.90 -1.95 -20.28
C TRP A 185 -6.10 -1.15 -19.76
N LEU A 186 -6.00 -0.59 -18.54
CA LEU A 186 -7.06 0.22 -17.93
C LEU A 186 -7.30 1.52 -18.68
N SER A 187 -6.25 2.13 -19.25
CA SER A 187 -6.35 3.41 -19.97
C SER A 187 -7.35 3.39 -21.13
N ARG A 188 -7.62 2.21 -21.69
CA ARG A 188 -8.59 1.98 -22.77
C ARG A 188 -10.05 2.15 -22.32
N PHE A 189 -10.31 2.00 -21.03
CA PHE A 189 -11.66 2.01 -20.45
C PHE A 189 -11.88 3.20 -19.51
N ALA A 190 -10.81 3.77 -18.96
CA ALA A 190 -10.88 4.85 -17.98
C ALA A 190 -11.46 6.15 -18.58
N ASP A 191 -12.20 6.88 -17.75
CA ASP A 191 -12.71 8.21 -18.05
C ASP A 191 -11.64 9.25 -17.69
N THR A 192 -10.99 9.79 -18.73
CA THR A 192 -9.92 10.77 -18.57
C THR A 192 -10.41 12.12 -18.01
N ALA A 193 -11.67 12.48 -18.22
CA ALA A 193 -12.24 13.72 -17.69
C ALA A 193 -12.45 13.61 -16.18
N ILE A 194 -12.97 12.48 -15.70
CA ILE A 194 -13.11 12.21 -14.27
C ILE A 194 -11.73 12.10 -13.60
N LEU A 195 -10.79 11.37 -14.21
CA LEU A 195 -9.42 11.26 -13.70
C LEU A 195 -8.77 12.63 -13.48
N ARG A 196 -8.86 13.53 -14.47
CA ARG A 196 -8.34 14.90 -14.37
C ARG A 196 -9.01 15.71 -13.26
N ARG A 197 -10.32 15.52 -13.02
CA ARG A 197 -11.01 16.19 -11.91
C ARG A 197 -10.50 15.73 -10.55
N ILE A 198 -10.23 14.44 -10.40
CA ILE A 198 -9.65 13.88 -9.17
C ILE A 198 -8.24 14.44 -8.95
N LEU A 199 -7.37 14.34 -9.97
CA LEU A 199 -5.99 14.84 -9.91
C LEU A 199 -5.89 16.33 -9.59
N ARG A 200 -6.87 17.14 -10.00
CA ARG A 200 -6.91 18.58 -9.71
C ARG A 200 -7.52 18.93 -8.35
N SER A 201 -7.86 17.93 -7.55
CA SER A 201 -8.49 18.10 -6.23
C SER A 201 -7.49 17.92 -5.08
N GLU A 202 -6.19 18.07 -5.31
CA GLU A 202 -5.15 17.97 -4.26
C GLU A 202 -5.30 19.01 -3.15
N TYR A 203 -5.80 20.21 -3.46
CA TYR A 203 -5.84 21.34 -2.53
C TYR A 203 -7.21 22.00 -2.46
N LEU A 204 -7.60 22.39 -1.24
CA LEU A 204 -8.82 23.16 -0.99
C LEU A 204 -8.52 24.66 -0.98
N ARG A 205 -9.41 25.46 -1.55
CA ARG A 205 -9.30 26.94 -1.53
C ARG A 205 -9.15 27.50 -0.10
N PRO A 206 -9.86 27.01 0.93
CA PRO A 206 -9.63 27.39 2.32
C PRO A 206 -8.22 27.14 2.85
N TRP A 207 -7.40 26.30 2.20
CA TRP A 207 -6.03 26.01 2.64
C TRP A 207 -5.01 27.03 2.10
N LEU A 208 -5.36 27.82 1.07
CA LEU A 208 -4.43 28.78 0.45
C LEU A 208 -3.82 29.80 1.44
N PRO A 209 -4.52 30.29 2.47
CA PRO A 209 -3.89 31.10 3.51
C PRO A 209 -2.71 30.41 4.22
N LEU A 210 -2.76 29.08 4.37
CA LEU A 210 -1.66 28.29 4.96
C LEU A 210 -0.41 28.34 4.08
N PHE A 211 -0.57 28.18 2.77
CA PHE A 211 0.53 28.32 1.81
C PHE A 211 1.14 29.73 1.86
N SER A 212 0.29 30.75 1.97
CA SER A 212 0.74 32.13 2.13
C SER A 212 1.58 32.32 3.40
N ARG A 213 1.19 31.71 4.53
CA ARG A 213 2.01 31.69 5.76
C ARG A 213 3.31 30.91 5.56
N ALA A 214 3.25 29.77 4.88
CA ALA A 214 4.42 28.94 4.59
C ALA A 214 5.47 29.71 3.79
N PHE A 215 5.07 30.42 2.74
CA PHE A 215 5.98 31.21 1.92
C PHE A 215 6.61 32.38 2.69
N ARG A 216 5.83 33.09 3.51
CA ARG A 216 6.36 34.20 4.32
C ARG A 216 7.30 33.77 5.45
N SER A 217 7.14 32.55 5.95
CA SER A 217 7.93 31.99 7.06
C SER A 217 9.07 31.10 6.59
N LEU A 218 9.29 31.00 5.28
CA LEU A 218 10.30 30.13 4.71
C LEU A 218 11.70 30.64 5.08
N VAL A 219 12.50 29.80 5.73
CA VAL A 219 13.87 30.12 6.14
C VAL A 219 14.81 29.01 5.70
N ASP A 220 15.87 29.39 5.01
CA ASP A 220 16.89 28.46 4.54
C ASP A 220 17.66 27.82 5.71
N CYS A 221 17.91 26.54 5.54
CA CYS A 221 18.63 25.67 6.45
C CYS A 221 19.83 25.03 5.73
N ARG A 222 20.74 24.44 6.52
CA ARG A 222 21.94 23.81 5.99
C ARG A 222 21.62 22.67 5.02
N GLY A 223 22.44 22.54 3.99
CA GLY A 223 22.35 21.45 3.02
C GLY A 223 21.22 21.63 2.00
N ALA A 224 20.94 22.88 1.60
CA ALA A 224 19.88 23.24 0.65
C ALA A 224 18.50 22.70 1.07
N GLY A 225 18.17 22.87 2.36
CA GLY A 225 16.82 22.64 2.85
C GLY A 225 16.24 23.90 3.45
N ALA A 226 14.99 23.86 3.85
CA ALA A 226 14.31 24.99 4.47
C ALA A 226 13.36 24.56 5.58
N GLN A 227 12.92 25.53 6.37
CA GLN A 227 11.86 25.40 7.33
C GLN A 227 10.72 26.37 6.99
N ALA A 228 9.47 25.94 7.18
CA ALA A 228 8.31 26.81 7.16
C ALA A 228 7.47 26.61 8.43
N TRP A 229 6.80 27.68 8.88
CA TRP A 229 5.94 27.70 10.05
C TRP A 229 4.52 28.11 9.68
N LEU A 230 3.55 27.24 10.00
CA LEU A 230 2.14 27.48 9.69
C LEU A 230 1.35 28.06 10.86
N GLY A 231 1.93 28.20 12.06
CA GLY A 231 1.17 28.61 13.25
C GLY A 231 0.17 27.54 13.68
N ASP A 232 -0.97 27.96 14.21
CA ASP A 232 -2.05 27.06 14.59
C ASP A 232 -2.70 26.44 13.35
N VAL A 233 -2.83 25.11 13.38
CA VAL A 233 -3.41 24.29 12.32
C VAL A 233 -4.40 23.28 12.91
N GLY A 234 -5.51 23.06 12.20
CA GLY A 234 -6.58 22.16 12.68
C GLY A 234 -6.22 20.67 12.61
N SER A 235 -5.23 20.30 11.79
CA SER A 235 -4.76 18.92 11.65
C SER A 235 -3.32 18.90 11.14
N ALA A 236 -2.57 17.87 11.52
CA ALA A 236 -1.24 17.60 10.98
C ALA A 236 -1.26 17.28 9.48
N ASP A 237 -2.39 16.81 8.92
CA ASP A 237 -2.53 16.54 7.48
C ASP A 237 -2.31 17.81 6.63
N LEU A 238 -2.62 18.97 7.18
CA LEU A 238 -2.37 20.26 6.51
C LEU A 238 -0.87 20.57 6.41
N LEU A 239 -0.10 20.22 7.45
CA LEU A 239 1.36 20.33 7.42
C LEU A 239 1.95 19.39 6.37
N VAL A 240 1.41 18.16 6.28
CA VAL A 240 1.77 17.19 5.25
C VAL A 240 1.50 17.75 3.85
N ALA A 241 0.30 18.26 3.59
CA ALA A 241 -0.07 18.80 2.28
C ALA A 241 0.84 19.96 1.83
N VAL A 242 1.22 20.85 2.75
CA VAL A 242 2.15 21.94 2.46
C VAL A 242 3.57 21.43 2.27
N ALA A 243 4.03 20.45 3.07
CA ALA A 243 5.34 19.84 2.90
C ALA A 243 5.47 19.10 1.56
N ASP A 244 4.42 18.37 1.15
CA ASP A 244 4.36 17.68 -0.14
C ASP A 244 4.42 18.68 -1.31
N PHE A 245 3.79 19.85 -1.18
CA PHE A 245 3.91 20.90 -2.20
C PHE A 245 5.37 21.32 -2.41
N PHE A 246 6.12 21.52 -1.34
CA PHE A 246 7.52 21.97 -1.39
C PHE A 246 8.46 20.93 -2.01
N THR A 247 8.08 19.65 -2.07
CA THR A 247 8.88 18.62 -2.77
C THR A 247 9.00 18.87 -4.27
N ARG A 248 8.13 19.71 -4.84
CA ARG A 248 8.13 20.10 -6.27
C ARG A 248 8.93 21.38 -6.54
N VAL A 249 9.56 21.97 -5.53
CA VAL A 249 10.36 23.19 -5.68
C VAL A 249 11.80 22.81 -6.00
N HIS A 250 12.28 23.19 -7.18
CA HIS A 250 13.66 22.94 -7.60
C HIS A 250 14.66 23.61 -6.64
N GLY A 251 15.76 22.92 -6.35
CA GLY A 251 16.81 23.39 -5.44
C GLY A 251 16.56 23.10 -3.96
N LEU A 252 15.33 22.72 -3.58
CA LEU A 252 14.99 22.37 -2.20
C LEU A 252 15.12 20.87 -1.95
N ARG A 253 16.26 20.44 -1.37
CA ARG A 253 16.56 19.01 -1.10
C ARG A 253 15.74 18.44 0.04
N TRP A 254 15.34 19.28 1.00
CA TRP A 254 14.45 18.91 2.09
C TRP A 254 13.70 20.10 2.67
N ILE A 255 12.54 19.85 3.27
CA ILE A 255 11.71 20.85 3.94
C ILE A 255 11.23 20.31 5.29
N ALA A 256 11.20 21.18 6.31
CA ALA A 256 10.51 20.96 7.57
C ALA A 256 9.35 21.95 7.70
N VAL A 257 8.11 21.47 7.62
CA VAL A 257 6.91 22.30 7.82
C VAL A 257 6.36 22.03 9.20
N SER A 258 6.18 23.09 9.99
CA SER A 258 5.85 22.98 11.41
C SER A 258 4.65 23.85 11.81
N GLY A 259 3.94 23.44 12.86
CA GLY A 259 2.80 24.17 13.39
C GLY A 259 2.29 23.59 14.71
N ILE A 260 1.34 24.28 15.33
CA ILE A 260 0.67 23.83 16.57
C ILE A 260 -0.63 23.12 16.18
N VAL A 261 -0.79 21.88 16.63
CA VAL A 261 -1.99 21.05 16.45
C VAL A 261 -2.64 20.85 17.82
N GLY A 262 -3.96 21.01 17.90
CA GLY A 262 -4.70 20.79 19.15
C GLY A 262 -4.36 21.77 20.28
N ARG A 263 -3.71 22.91 19.97
CA ARG A 263 -3.22 23.96 20.90
C ARG A 263 -2.10 23.55 21.86
N GLU A 264 -1.78 22.27 21.96
CA GLU A 264 -0.81 21.76 22.94
C GLU A 264 0.37 21.01 22.33
N THR A 265 0.29 20.63 21.05
CA THR A 265 1.33 19.82 20.40
C THR A 265 1.96 20.57 19.25
N VAL A 266 3.29 20.65 19.22
CA VAL A 266 4.04 21.11 18.06
C VAL A 266 4.33 19.90 17.18
N VAL A 267 3.89 19.97 15.92
CA VAL A 267 4.15 18.93 14.93
C VAL A 267 5.09 19.48 13.86
N VAL A 268 6.10 18.70 13.49
CA VAL A 268 7.05 19.00 12.41
C VAL A 268 7.01 17.87 11.40
N ILE A 269 6.59 18.19 10.17
CA ILE A 269 6.58 17.25 9.05
C ILE A 269 7.78 17.51 8.16
N PHE A 270 8.53 16.45 7.88
CA PHE A 270 9.67 16.51 7.00
C PHE A 270 9.42 15.77 5.69
N ARG A 271 9.95 16.37 4.61
CA ARG A 271 10.09 15.74 3.30
C ARG A 271 11.49 15.97 2.76
N GLY A 272 12.05 14.99 2.08
CA GLY A 272 13.30 15.14 1.35
C GLY A 272 13.38 14.26 0.12
N ASP A 273 14.31 14.62 -0.77
CA ASP A 273 14.59 13.94 -2.04
C ASP A 273 15.26 12.56 -1.87
N GLY A 274 15.72 12.23 -0.66
CA GLY A 274 16.43 11.00 -0.32
C GLY A 274 17.94 11.06 -0.50
N SER A 275 18.49 12.24 -0.80
CA SER A 275 19.93 12.48 -0.76
C SER A 275 20.48 12.48 0.67
N ARG A 276 19.63 12.83 1.67
CA ARG A 276 19.90 12.75 3.11
C ARG A 276 18.87 11.85 3.79
N ASP A 277 19.25 11.23 4.89
CA ASP A 277 18.31 10.54 5.78
C ASP A 277 17.57 11.55 6.67
N ILE A 278 16.34 11.86 6.26
CA ILE A 278 15.46 12.82 6.94
C ILE A 278 14.90 12.26 8.24
N GLY A 279 14.68 10.95 8.34
CA GLY A 279 14.28 10.26 9.57
C GLY A 279 15.29 10.46 10.69
N ARG A 280 16.57 10.18 10.39
CA ARG A 280 17.68 10.43 11.34
C ARG A 280 17.85 11.90 11.68
N MET A 281 17.60 12.79 10.73
CA MET A 281 17.66 14.23 10.98
C MET A 281 16.56 14.68 11.94
N ALA A 282 15.33 14.20 11.76
CA ALA A 282 14.21 14.49 12.66
C ALA A 282 14.50 13.98 14.08
N ASP A 283 14.92 12.72 14.22
CA ASP A 283 15.32 12.13 15.49
C ASP A 283 16.42 12.96 16.18
N ALA A 284 17.53 13.22 15.49
CA ALA A 284 18.64 14.01 16.05
C ALA A 284 18.24 15.42 16.50
N CYS A 285 17.22 16.02 15.87
CA CYS A 285 16.75 17.35 16.22
C CYS A 285 15.75 17.36 17.38
N PHE A 286 15.00 16.28 17.63
CA PHE A 286 13.82 16.31 18.52
C PHE A 286 13.71 15.14 19.52
N TYR A 287 14.67 14.19 19.57
CA TYR A 287 14.63 13.02 20.47
C TYR A 287 14.49 13.35 21.96
N ASP A 288 14.96 14.52 22.40
CA ASP A 288 14.99 14.94 23.81
C ASP A 288 13.72 15.68 24.26
N VAL A 289 12.83 16.01 23.33
CA VAL A 289 11.60 16.78 23.63
C VAL A 289 10.32 16.05 23.28
N GLY A 290 10.39 14.97 22.51
CA GLY A 290 9.22 14.20 22.14
C GLY A 290 9.56 13.02 21.23
N SER A 291 8.57 12.61 20.43
CA SER A 291 8.72 11.51 19.48
C SER A 291 9.19 12.06 18.13
N ALA A 292 10.26 11.49 17.57
CA ALA A 292 10.75 11.88 16.26
C ALA A 292 11.39 10.72 15.52
N GLY A 293 11.22 10.69 14.20
CA GLY A 293 11.81 9.65 13.37
C GLY A 293 11.12 9.52 12.03
N GLY A 294 11.48 8.47 11.29
CA GLY A 294 10.90 8.15 10.00
C GLY A 294 11.89 7.44 9.10
N HIS A 295 11.64 7.55 7.80
CA HIS A 295 12.44 6.96 6.74
C HIS A 295 13.31 8.01 6.06
N ARG A 296 14.14 7.55 5.12
CA ARG A 296 15.09 8.38 4.41
C ARG A 296 14.48 9.63 3.75
N ARG A 297 13.25 9.54 3.22
CA ARG A 297 12.55 10.65 2.53
C ARG A 297 11.43 11.30 3.34
N LEU A 298 10.90 10.63 4.36
CA LEU A 298 9.69 11.02 5.08
C LEU A 298 9.97 10.93 6.57
N ALA A 299 9.76 12.00 7.33
CA ALA A 299 9.87 11.96 8.77
C ALA A 299 8.86 12.86 9.46
N ARG A 300 8.69 12.64 10.75
CA ARG A 300 7.79 13.38 11.61
C ARG A 300 8.41 13.54 12.99
N ALA A 301 8.18 14.70 13.59
CA ALA A 301 8.45 14.94 14.99
C ALA A 301 7.22 15.55 15.67
N GLU A 302 6.98 15.18 16.91
CA GLU A 302 5.90 15.67 17.76
C GLU A 302 6.41 15.88 19.18
N PHE A 303 6.12 17.03 19.76
CA PHE A 303 6.46 17.33 21.14
C PHE A 303 5.44 18.29 21.76
N PRO A 304 5.22 18.23 23.09
CA PRO A 304 4.31 19.15 23.75
C PRO A 304 4.84 20.58 23.67
N LEU A 305 3.95 21.55 23.52
CA LEU A 305 4.26 22.97 23.47
C LEU A 305 4.98 23.45 24.75
N SER A 306 4.71 22.80 25.89
CA SER A 306 5.40 23.04 27.16
C SER A 306 6.90 22.70 27.14
N ALA A 307 7.37 21.91 26.17
CA ALA A 307 8.80 21.66 25.98
C ALA A 307 9.53 22.84 25.32
N VAL A 308 8.81 23.84 24.82
CA VAL A 308 9.39 25.09 24.32
C VAL A 308 9.73 25.99 25.53
N PRO A 309 10.99 26.45 25.68
CA PRO A 309 11.37 27.32 26.79
C PRO A 309 10.55 28.60 26.84
N GLU A 310 10.23 29.05 28.05
CA GLU A 310 9.48 30.29 28.26
C GLU A 310 10.17 31.50 27.57
N GLY A 311 9.36 32.37 26.96
CA GLY A 311 9.85 33.51 26.17
C GLY A 311 10.38 33.16 24.78
N THR A 312 10.47 31.88 24.40
CA THR A 312 10.87 31.46 23.05
C THR A 312 9.63 31.16 22.20
N LYS A 313 9.58 31.69 20.97
CA LYS A 313 8.51 31.31 20.03
C LYS A 313 8.75 29.87 19.54
N PRO A 314 7.70 29.04 19.40
CA PRO A 314 7.84 27.66 18.92
C PRO A 314 8.56 27.55 17.56
N GLN A 315 8.29 28.50 16.65
CA GLN A 315 8.98 28.60 15.36
C GLN A 315 10.51 28.71 15.53
N ASP A 316 10.96 29.60 16.41
CA ASP A 316 12.38 29.87 16.63
C ASP A 316 13.07 28.68 17.30
N PHE A 317 12.35 28.00 18.21
CA PHE A 317 12.83 26.77 18.83
C PHE A 317 13.06 25.65 17.81
N VAL A 318 12.10 25.44 16.90
CA VAL A 318 12.23 24.47 15.80
C VAL A 318 13.39 24.85 14.89
N LEU A 319 13.47 26.12 14.44
CA LEU A 319 14.54 26.59 13.57
C LEU A 319 15.93 26.39 14.18
N ARG A 320 16.09 26.78 15.45
CA ARG A 320 17.36 26.63 16.18
C ARG A 320 17.80 25.18 16.24
N ARG A 321 16.88 24.24 16.51
CA ARG A 321 17.18 22.80 16.52
C ARG A 321 17.64 22.30 15.16
N LEU A 322 16.96 22.69 14.08
CA LEU A 322 17.34 22.32 12.71
C LEU A 322 18.71 22.85 12.29
N GLN A 323 19.12 24.01 12.80
CA GLN A 323 20.40 24.63 12.46
C GLN A 323 21.58 24.14 13.33
N THR A 324 21.34 23.81 14.60
CA THR A 324 22.42 23.58 15.58
C THR A 324 22.69 22.12 15.88
N ARG A 325 21.70 21.22 15.77
CA ARG A 325 21.86 19.81 16.15
C ARG A 325 22.60 19.03 15.06
N LYS A 326 23.63 18.30 15.47
CA LYS A 326 24.36 17.35 14.62
C LYS A 326 23.66 15.98 14.68
N LEU A 327 23.77 15.20 13.60
CA LEU A 327 23.31 13.82 13.60
C LEU A 327 24.00 13.05 14.73
N ARG A 328 23.22 12.30 15.52
CA ARG A 328 23.78 11.41 16.53
C ARG A 328 24.55 10.30 15.81
N ALA A 329 25.69 9.90 16.38
CA ALA A 329 26.35 8.68 15.95
C ALA A 329 25.35 7.52 16.09
N VAL A 330 25.36 6.58 15.15
CA VAL A 330 24.55 5.36 15.26
C VAL A 330 25.07 4.63 16.49
N THR A 331 24.36 4.74 17.62
CA THR A 331 24.49 3.73 18.65
C THR A 331 23.99 2.46 17.99
N ALA A 332 24.91 1.52 17.73
CA ALA A 332 24.53 0.17 17.38
C ALA A 332 23.45 -0.24 18.38
N ARG A 333 22.28 -0.61 17.86
CA ARG A 333 21.25 -1.29 18.65
C ARG A 333 22.01 -2.36 19.44
N PRO A 334 21.89 -2.44 20.79
CA PRO A 334 22.60 -3.48 21.52
C PRO A 334 22.28 -4.79 20.81
N ALA A 335 23.34 -5.50 20.39
CA ALA A 335 23.18 -6.82 19.81
C ALA A 335 22.27 -7.58 20.78
N ALA A 336 21.26 -8.27 20.23
CA ALA A 336 20.53 -9.25 21.02
C ALA A 336 21.57 -10.07 21.78
N PRO A 337 21.37 -10.33 23.09
CA PRO A 337 22.37 -11.01 23.91
C PRO A 337 22.86 -12.23 23.13
N GLU A 338 24.18 -12.30 22.92
CA GLU A 338 24.77 -13.42 22.21
C GLU A 338 24.28 -14.70 22.87
N ALA A 339 23.61 -15.53 22.07
CA ALA A 339 23.15 -16.83 22.49
C ALA A 339 24.29 -17.54 23.20
N THR A 340 24.03 -17.94 24.45
CA THR A 340 25.04 -18.58 25.29
C THR A 340 25.56 -19.84 24.61
N ALA A 341 26.78 -20.29 24.94
CA ALA A 341 27.41 -21.43 24.29
C ALA A 341 26.53 -22.71 24.27
N SER A 342 25.56 -22.85 25.19
CA SER A 342 24.60 -23.97 25.18
C SER A 342 23.51 -23.85 24.09
N GLU A 343 23.18 -22.65 23.62
CA GLU A 343 22.21 -22.43 22.53
C GLU A 343 22.84 -22.65 21.15
N ARG A 344 24.17 -22.49 21.01
CA ARG A 344 24.90 -22.84 19.78
C ARG A 344 25.07 -24.35 19.59
N GLU A 345 25.18 -25.13 20.67
CA GLU A 345 25.25 -26.59 20.58
C GLU A 345 23.92 -27.23 20.18
N ALA A 346 22.79 -26.65 20.61
CA ALA A 346 21.45 -27.13 20.25
C ALA A 346 21.13 -26.93 18.75
N ALA A 347 21.62 -25.86 18.13
CA ALA A 347 21.44 -25.59 16.71
C ALA A 347 22.30 -26.47 15.79
N SER A 348 23.45 -26.99 16.26
CA SER A 348 24.33 -27.86 15.44
C SER A 348 23.92 -29.33 15.40
N ARG A 349 23.02 -29.78 16.29
CA ARG A 349 22.55 -31.18 16.36
C ARG A 349 21.28 -31.47 15.56
N ALA A 350 20.65 -30.45 14.98
CA ALA A 350 19.40 -30.61 14.22
C ALA A 350 19.61 -30.81 12.70
N ASP A 351 20.85 -30.70 12.21
CA ASP A 351 21.16 -30.83 10.78
C ASP A 351 22.09 -32.03 10.53
N SER A 352 21.48 -33.22 10.45
CA SER A 352 22.11 -34.43 9.95
C SER A 352 21.03 -35.36 9.37
N PRO A 353 20.96 -35.56 8.04
CA PRO A 353 19.96 -36.45 7.44
C PRO A 353 20.38 -37.91 7.60
N GLN A 354 19.67 -38.68 8.44
CA GLN A 354 19.76 -40.14 8.39
C GLN A 354 18.95 -40.66 7.21
N LEU A 355 19.64 -41.03 6.12
CA LEU A 355 19.12 -41.91 5.08
C LEU A 355 18.94 -43.32 5.66
N SER A 356 17.71 -43.84 5.68
CA SER A 356 17.44 -45.28 5.72
C SER A 356 16.67 -45.68 4.47
N ALA A 357 17.33 -46.41 3.58
CA ALA A 357 16.74 -46.98 2.38
C ALA A 357 16.00 -48.28 2.71
N LYS A 358 14.76 -48.43 2.21
CA LYS A 358 14.11 -49.73 2.00
C LYS A 358 13.80 -49.87 0.50
N PRO A 359 14.12 -51.01 -0.14
CA PRO A 359 13.98 -51.17 -1.58
C PRO A 359 12.53 -51.54 -1.96
N CYS A 360 11.94 -50.80 -2.90
CA CYS A 360 10.67 -51.17 -3.52
C CYS A 360 10.92 -51.84 -4.88
N ARG A 361 10.36 -53.03 -5.06
CA ARG A 361 10.49 -53.88 -6.25
C ARG A 361 9.76 -53.29 -7.46
N THR A 362 10.41 -53.44 -8.61
CA THR A 362 9.99 -53.13 -9.97
C THR A 362 8.71 -53.85 -10.42
N LEU A 363 7.83 -53.13 -11.13
CA LEU A 363 6.78 -53.69 -12.00
C LEU A 363 7.13 -53.44 -13.48
N PRO A 364 6.79 -54.35 -14.41
CA PRO A 364 7.27 -54.32 -15.79
C PRO A 364 6.37 -53.50 -16.73
N ALA A 365 6.94 -53.15 -17.88
CA ALA A 365 6.39 -52.33 -18.96
C ALA A 365 5.18 -52.97 -19.68
N PRO A 366 4.34 -52.17 -20.38
CA PRO A 366 3.25 -52.70 -21.17
C PRO A 366 3.67 -53.04 -22.61
N ASP A 367 3.22 -54.21 -23.06
CA ASP A 367 3.36 -54.73 -24.42
C ASP A 367 2.47 -54.01 -25.44
N SER A 368 3.03 -53.93 -26.63
CA SER A 368 2.42 -53.52 -27.89
C SER A 368 1.45 -54.58 -28.44
N HIS A 369 0.21 -54.18 -28.75
CA HIS A 369 -0.60 -54.86 -29.77
C HIS A 369 -1.31 -53.82 -30.66
N GLY A 370 -0.82 -53.70 -31.89
CA GLY A 370 -1.47 -53.00 -32.99
C GLY A 370 -2.49 -53.89 -33.68
N GLY A 371 -3.71 -53.37 -33.84
CA GLY A 371 -4.76 -53.89 -34.70
C GLY A 371 -4.85 -53.06 -35.99
N ARG A 372 -5.06 -53.77 -37.10
CA ARG A 372 -5.15 -53.34 -38.51
C ARG A 372 -6.22 -52.26 -38.78
N SER A 373 -5.95 -51.39 -39.76
CA SER A 373 -6.79 -51.23 -40.96
C SER A 373 -6.04 -50.45 -42.05
N GLY A 374 -5.99 -51.01 -43.25
CA GLY A 374 -5.47 -50.35 -44.45
C GLY A 374 -6.54 -49.52 -45.15
N SER A 375 -6.09 -48.62 -46.02
CA SER A 375 -6.71 -48.35 -47.33
C SER A 375 -5.68 -47.62 -48.19
N ASP A 376 -5.66 -48.02 -49.45
CA ASP A 376 -4.69 -47.68 -50.47
C ASP A 376 -4.86 -46.25 -50.99
N GLU A 377 -3.74 -45.57 -51.24
CA GLU A 377 -3.67 -44.39 -52.12
C GLU A 377 -3.30 -44.88 -53.51
N GLU A 378 -4.25 -44.75 -54.45
CA GLU A 378 -4.05 -44.94 -55.87
C GLU A 378 -3.76 -43.59 -56.53
N SER A 379 -2.71 -43.61 -57.35
CA SER A 379 -2.18 -42.56 -58.22
C SER A 379 -3.20 -41.86 -59.12
N GLY A 380 -2.98 -40.57 -59.43
CA GLY A 380 -3.30 -40.08 -60.77
C GLY A 380 -3.52 -38.58 -60.98
N ARG A 381 -2.50 -37.96 -61.61
CA ARG A 381 -2.57 -37.08 -62.80
C ARG A 381 -2.88 -35.57 -62.67
N GLU A 382 -1.90 -34.84 -63.19
CA GLU A 382 -1.96 -33.57 -63.93
C GLU A 382 -3.07 -33.53 -65.00
N ASN A 383 -3.79 -32.42 -65.12
CA ASN A 383 -3.70 -31.47 -66.25
C ASN A 383 -4.84 -30.44 -66.23
N ASP A 384 -4.50 -29.25 -66.73
CA ASP A 384 -5.27 -28.03 -67.04
C ASP A 384 -5.58 -27.02 -65.92
#